data_AF-A0A4Y7WS22-F1
#
_entry.id   AF-A0A4Y7WS22-F1
#
_cell.length_a   1.000
_cell.length_b   1.000
_cell.length_c   1.000
_cell.angle_alpha   90.00
_cell.angle_beta   90.00
_cell.angle_gamma   90.00
#
_symmetry.space_group_name_H-M   'P 1'
#
loop_
_entity.id
_entity.type
_entity.pdbx_description
1 polymer ?
#
loop_
_entity_poly.entity_id
_entity_poly.type
_entity_poly.pdbx_seq_one_letter_code
_entity_poly.pdbx_strand_id
1 'polypeptide(L)' 'MENDDNKTRTTVRIQGQTYNVVSEEHAAHVKTVAKYIDDKMDELKKRNPYLDTTKLSVLTALNIADDYLKLKRDIEGE' A
#
# COMPACT_ATOMS: atom_id res chain seq x y z
N MET A 1 4.49 27.54 -15.48
CA MET A 1 4.40 27.03 -14.10
C MET A 1 3.39 25.89 -14.18
N GLU A 2 3.85 24.63 -14.09
CA GLU A 2 2.95 23.49 -14.07
C GLU A 2 2.13 23.56 -12.77
N ASN A 3 0.81 23.64 -12.91
CA ASN A 3 -0.12 23.71 -11.80
C ASN A 3 -0.09 22.38 -11.05
N ASP A 4 0.50 22.39 -9.85
CA ASP A 4 0.48 21.29 -8.87
C ASP A 4 -0.92 21.13 -8.22
N ASP A 5 -1.96 21.74 -8.80
CA ASP A 5 -3.29 21.95 -8.23
C ASP A 5 -4.15 20.68 -8.07
N ASN A 6 -3.70 19.53 -8.60
CA ASN A 6 -4.43 18.27 -8.45
C ASN A 6 -3.75 17.26 -7.51
N LYS A 7 -2.64 17.64 -6.86
CA LYS A 7 -1.95 16.74 -5.92
C LYS A 7 -2.40 17.00 -4.48
N THR A 8 -3.01 15.98 -3.89
CA THR A 8 -3.39 15.98 -2.47
C THR A 8 -2.25 15.40 -1.63
N ARG A 9 -1.83 16.15 -0.61
CA ARG A 9 -0.89 15.67 0.42
C ARG A 9 -1.66 15.02 1.56
N THR A 10 -1.41 13.75 1.82
CA THR A 10 -2.10 12.98 2.86
C THR A 10 -1.09 12.31 3.78
N THR A 11 -1.23 12.55 5.07
CA THR A 11 -0.46 11.83 6.09
C THR A 11 -1.18 10.54 6.45
N VAL A 12 -0.45 9.42 6.39
CA VAL A 12 -0.94 8.07 6.71
C VAL A 12 0.00 7.39 7.69
N ARG A 13 -0.49 6.35 8.37
CA ARG A 13 0.29 5.56 9.32
C ARG A 13 0.24 4.08 8.91
N ILE A 14 1.40 3.44 8.83
CA ILE A 14 1.56 2.03 8.43
C ILE A 14 2.60 1.40 9.37
N GLN A 15 2.26 0.29 10.03
CA GLN A 15 3.06 -0.41 11.05
C GLN A 15 3.69 0.53 12.09
N GLY A 16 2.90 1.51 12.54
CA GLY A 16 3.35 2.48 13.53
C GLY A 16 4.21 3.62 12.99
N GLN A 17 4.65 3.57 11.72
CA GLN A 17 5.41 4.63 11.06
C GLN A 17 4.48 5.58 10.31
N THR A 18 4.81 6.88 10.34
CA THR A 18 4.03 7.93 9.68
C THR A 18 4.67 8.31 8.34
N TYR A 19 3.88 8.34 7.28
CA TYR A 19 4.30 8.68 5.93
C TYR A 19 3.48 9.86 5.40
N ASN A 20 4.15 10.79 4.72
CA ASN A 20 3.51 11.89 3.99
C ASN A 20 3.47 11.52 2.51
N VAL A 21 2.28 11.17 2.02
CA VAL A 21 2.06 10.72 0.65
C VAL A 21 1.49 11.86 -0.17
N VAL A 22 2.08 12.11 -1.34
CA VAL A 22 1.54 13.03 -2.35
C VAL A 22 0.91 12.18 -3.45
N SER A 23 -0.38 12.39 -3.71
CA SER A 23 -1.11 11.62 -4.71
C SER A 23 -2.09 12.51 -5.48
N GLU A 24 -2.36 12.18 -6.73
CA GLU A 24 -3.42 12.80 -7.52
C GLU A 24 -4.82 12.30 -7.12
N GLU A 25 -4.87 11.20 -6.35
CA GLU A 25 -6.09 10.65 -5.79
C GLU A 25 -6.57 11.41 -4.55
N HIS A 26 -7.86 11.26 -4.23
CA HIS A 26 -8.44 11.83 -3.03
C HIS A 26 -7.79 11.29 -1.75
N ALA A 27 -7.64 12.14 -0.73
CA ALA A 27 -7.09 11.74 0.58
C ALA A 27 -7.79 10.54 1.22
N ALA A 28 -9.10 10.37 0.99
CA ALA A 28 -9.85 9.21 1.45
C ALA A 28 -9.36 7.91 0.81
N HIS A 29 -9.08 7.91 -0.50
CA HIS A 29 -8.52 6.76 -1.21
C HIS A 29 -7.15 6.39 -0.66
N VAL A 30 -6.24 7.38 -0.52
CA VAL A 30 -4.90 7.16 0.03
C VAL A 30 -4.94 6.57 1.45
N LYS A 31 -5.85 7.05 2.31
CA LYS A 31 -6.06 6.47 3.65
C LYS A 31 -6.56 5.03 3.60
N THR A 32 -7.46 4.71 2.68
CA THR A 32 -7.98 3.35 2.48
C THR A 32 -6.86 2.41 2.03
N VAL A 33 -6.03 2.83 1.08
CA VAL A 33 -4.87 2.05 0.61
C VAL A 33 -3.87 1.83 1.74
N ALA A 34 -3.55 2.87 2.51
CA ALA A 34 -2.64 2.75 3.64
C ALA A 34 -3.17 1.79 4.72
N LYS A 35 -4.47 1.86 5.03
CA LYS A 35 -5.12 0.92 5.95
C LYS A 35 -5.05 -0.52 5.44
N TYR A 36 -5.33 -0.73 4.15
CA TYR A 36 -5.25 -2.06 3.53
C TYR A 36 -3.84 -2.66 3.67
N ILE A 37 -2.80 -1.86 3.43
CA ILE A 37 -1.41 -2.29 3.62
C ILE A 37 -1.14 -2.63 5.10
N ASP A 38 -1.58 -1.78 6.03
CA ASP A 38 -1.38 -1.99 7.47
C ASP A 38 -2.00 -3.30 7.95
N ASP A 39 -3.26 -3.54 7.56
CA ASP A 39 -3.99 -4.78 7.86
C ASP A 39 -3.27 -6.02 7.28
N LYS A 40 -2.80 -5.94 6.03
CA LYS A 40 -2.08 -7.04 5.36
C LYS A 40 -0.73 -7.33 6.03
N MET A 41 -0.01 -6.29 6.45
CA MET A 41 1.23 -6.44 7.21
C MET A 41 0.97 -7.11 8.56
N ASP A 42 -0.09 -6.75 9.26
CA ASP A 42 -0.46 -7.37 10.54
C ASP A 42 -0.81 -8.86 10.39
N GLU A 43 -1.53 -9.23 9.33
CA GLU A 43 -1.81 -10.63 9.00
C GLU A 43 -0.53 -11.44 8.76
N LEU A 44 0.40 -10.89 7.97
CA LEU A 44 1.66 -11.56 7.65
C LEU A 44 2.58 -11.65 8.86
N LYS A 45 2.55 -10.66 9.75
CA LYS A 45 3.31 -10.63 11.00
C LYS A 45 2.82 -11.70 11.98
N LYS A 46 1.50 -11.90 12.08
CA LYS A 46 0.92 -12.99 12.89
C LYS A 46 1.39 -14.38 12.43
N ARG A 47 1.57 -14.57 11.11
CA ARG A 47 2.07 -15.82 10.53
C ARG A 47 3.59 -15.96 10.65
N ASN A 48 4.31 -14.85 10.66
CA ASN A 48 5.78 -14.80 10.63
C ASN A 48 6.33 -13.83 11.69
N PRO A 49 6.23 -14.15 12.99
CA PRO A 49 6.53 -13.22 14.08
C PRO A 49 8.00 -12.78 14.16
N TYR A 50 8.92 -13.51 13.52
CA TYR A 50 10.36 -13.25 13.54
C TYR A 50 10.86 -12.37 12.38
N LEU A 51 9.99 -11.97 11.45
CA LEU A 51 10.38 -11.09 10.36
C LEU A 51 10.57 -9.65 10.86
N ASP A 52 11.65 -9.03 10.43
CA ASP A 52 11.84 -7.59 10.60
C ASP A 52 10.79 -6.81 9.78
N THR A 53 10.46 -5.60 10.24
CA THR A 53 9.43 -4.75 9.62
C THR A 53 9.73 -4.47 8.14
N THR A 54 11.00 -4.33 7.76
CA THR A 54 11.40 -4.04 6.38
C THR A 54 11.10 -5.23 5.46
N LYS A 55 11.50 -6.44 5.83
CA LYS A 55 11.20 -7.67 5.09
C LYS A 55 9.70 -7.94 5.05
N LEU A 56 8.99 -7.66 6.15
CA LEU A 56 7.54 -7.72 6.19
C LEU A 56 6.91 -6.76 5.16
N SER A 57 7.41 -5.52 5.06
CA SER A 57 6.96 -4.54 4.06
C SER A 57 7.19 -5.02 2.63
N VAL A 58 8.40 -5.53 2.34
CA VAL A 58 8.72 -6.07 1.00
C VAL A 58 7.86 -7.28 0.67
N LEU A 59 7.68 -8.21 1.61
CA LEU A 59 6.81 -9.38 1.43
C LEU A 59 5.36 -8.97 1.19
N THR A 60 4.88 -7.95 1.90
CA THR A 60 3.52 -7.41 1.70
C THR A 60 3.37 -6.80 0.31
N ALA A 61 4.33 -5.98 -0.12
CA ALA A 61 4.35 -5.39 -1.45
C ALA A 61 4.38 -6.47 -2.55
N LEU A 62 5.18 -7.52 -2.38
CA LEU A 62 5.24 -8.66 -3.31
C LEU A 62 3.90 -9.38 -3.41
N ASN A 63 3.24 -9.68 -2.29
CA ASN A 63 1.92 -10.32 -2.31
C ASN A 63 0.87 -9.46 -3.01
N ILE A 64 0.83 -8.15 -2.71
CA ILE A 64 -0.12 -7.23 -3.34
C ILE A 64 0.14 -7.11 -4.85
N ALA A 65 1.41 -7.05 -5.27
CA ALA A 65 1.77 -6.99 -6.68
C ALA A 65 1.39 -8.28 -7.42
N ASP A 66 1.60 -9.45 -6.82
CA ASP A 66 1.20 -10.75 -7.39
C ASP A 66 -0.33 -10.84 -7.56
N ASP A 67 -1.11 -10.42 -6.54
CA ASP A 67 -2.57 -10.35 -6.61
C ASP A 67 -3.03 -9.42 -7.74
N TYR A 68 -2.41 -8.24 -7.88
CA TYR A 68 -2.71 -7.30 -8.96
C TYR A 68 -2.37 -7.88 -10.33
N LEU A 69 -1.23 -8.54 -10.49
CA LEU A 69 -0.81 -9.14 -11.76
C LEU A 69 -1.69 -10.34 -12.14
N LYS A 70 -2.16 -11.15 -11.19
CA LYS A 70 -3.18 -12.18 -11.42
C LYS A 70 -4.49 -11.57 -11.90
N LEU A 71 -5.01 -10.59 -11.17
CA LEU A 71 -6.25 -9.90 -11.54
C LEU A 71 -6.15 -9.25 -12.93
N LYS A 72 -5.01 -8.63 -13.23
CA LYS A 72 -4.74 -8.04 -14.53
C LYS A 72 -4.78 -9.08 -15.65
N ARG A 73 -4.15 -10.24 -15.47
CA ARG A 73 -4.20 -11.36 -16.45
C ARG A 73 -5.63 -11.88 -16.64
N ASP A 74 -6.38 -12.05 -15.56
CA ASP A 74 -7.77 -12.52 -15.63
C ASP A 74 -8.68 -11.54 -16.39
N ILE A 75 -8.44 -10.24 -16.25
CA ILE A 75 -9.18 -9.17 -16.96
C ILE A 75 -8.72 -9.06 -18.43
N GLU A 76 -7.42 -9.10 -18.67
CA GLU A 76 -6.84 -8.97 -20.01
C GLU A 76 -7.04 -10.22 -20.88
N GLY A 77 -7.44 -11.33 -20.28
CA GLY A 77 -7.79 -12.56 -20.98
C GLY A 77 -6.60 -13.14 -21.73
N GLU A 78 -5.69 -13.80 -21.00
CA GLU A 78 -4.87 -14.87 -21.60
C GLU A 78 -5.72 -16.12 -21.88
#